data_AF-Q7Q375-F1
#
_entry.id   AF-Q7Q375-F1
#
_cell.length_a   1.000
_cell.length_b   1.000
_cell.length_c   1.000
_cell.angle_alpha   90.00
_cell.angle_beta   90.00
_cell.angle_gamma   90.00
#
_symmetry.space_group_name_H-M   'P 1'
#
loop_
_entity.id
_entity.type
_entity.pdbx_description
1 polymer ?
#
loop_
_entity_poly.entity_id
_entity_poly.type
_entity_poly.pdbx_seq_one_letter_code
_entity_poly.pdbx_strand_id
1 'polypeptide(L)'
;LSIYLCLFLLLSVSAVVTQRETSLRVIDALRDLHPAYKQLRDVVVQAVAGAKLNSSEVIFKFNIDIASRKESFMQTAIKTEANVLRQVNGQSINIDTSCLGFLRQSIDVNMNLAGVSFTNCLNNVDASLASEITRVYAELQVNETSFVNLSVYDVFRGQNVFVNPQTIVDRLVEKLSSLQQAPTELTEELTLLVEAFEGRLGEVRAAYTSCLTMNDQLLQTTLGTVLTQLQQICLGSLLPAASTSEPTEETEQTEQTDQTEQTEATEETESTEPASEPAPEIPTETEVPPTEVAEPEPPTPGVVYRNAL
;
A
#
# COMPACT_ATOMS: atom_id res chain seq x y z
N LEU A 1 -36.72 -75.67 -16.01
CA LEU A 1 -35.38 -75.27 -15.49
C LEU A 1 -34.55 -74.51 -16.55
N SER A 2 -34.37 -75.04 -17.77
CA SER A 2 -33.56 -74.38 -18.82
C SER A 2 -34.09 -73.01 -19.31
N ILE A 3 -35.41 -72.80 -19.34
CA ILE A 3 -35.99 -71.50 -19.73
C ILE A 3 -35.65 -70.39 -18.72
N TYR A 4 -35.71 -70.71 -17.42
CA TYR A 4 -35.33 -69.77 -16.35
C TYR A 4 -33.83 -69.47 -16.36
N LEU A 5 -32.99 -70.45 -16.71
CA LEU A 5 -31.53 -70.25 -16.85
C LEU A 5 -31.20 -69.34 -18.03
N CYS A 6 -31.86 -69.52 -19.19
CA CYS A 6 -31.73 -68.64 -20.34
C CYS A 6 -32.24 -67.21 -20.04
N LEU A 7 -33.35 -67.07 -19.30
CA LEU A 7 -33.86 -65.76 -18.90
C LEU A 7 -32.90 -65.03 -17.95
N PHE A 8 -32.28 -65.74 -17.00
CA PHE A 8 -31.27 -65.17 -16.10
C PHE A 8 -29.98 -64.79 -16.84
N LEU A 9 -29.55 -65.58 -17.82
CA LEU A 9 -28.42 -65.26 -18.70
C LEU A 9 -28.71 -64.07 -19.61
N LEU A 10 -29.92 -63.96 -20.17
CA LEU A 10 -30.30 -62.81 -21.00
C LEU A 10 -30.45 -61.52 -20.17
N LEU A 11 -31.00 -61.60 -18.96
CA LEU A 11 -31.10 -60.48 -18.02
C LEU A 11 -29.71 -59.99 -17.54
N SER A 12 -28.78 -60.92 -17.28
CA SER A 12 -27.41 -60.54 -16.90
C SER A 12 -26.63 -59.97 -18.08
N VAL A 13 -26.78 -60.49 -19.29
CA VAL A 13 -26.13 -59.94 -20.49
C VAL A 13 -26.66 -58.53 -20.81
N SER A 14 -27.97 -58.29 -20.69
CA SER A 14 -28.55 -56.96 -20.90
C SER A 14 -28.18 -55.95 -19.80
N ALA A 15 -28.03 -56.39 -18.55
CA ALA A 15 -27.46 -55.57 -17.47
C ALA A 15 -25.99 -55.17 -17.75
N VAL A 16 -25.17 -56.07 -18.31
CA VAL A 16 -23.77 -55.78 -18.62
C VAL A 16 -23.62 -54.84 -19.82
N VAL A 17 -24.48 -54.96 -20.83
CA VAL A 17 -24.47 -54.07 -22.01
C VAL A 17 -24.89 -52.65 -21.62
N THR A 18 -25.94 -52.49 -20.81
CA THR A 18 -26.37 -51.17 -20.30
C THR A 18 -25.33 -50.52 -19.38
N GLN A 19 -24.59 -51.32 -18.60
CA GLN A 19 -23.49 -50.86 -17.74
C GLN A 19 -22.27 -50.35 -18.54
N ARG A 20 -21.97 -50.96 -19.70
CA ARG A 20 -20.94 -50.47 -20.63
C ARG A 20 -21.33 -49.15 -21.29
N GLU A 21 -22.60 -48.97 -21.62
CA GLU A 21 -23.10 -47.71 -22.19
C GLU A 21 -23.09 -46.56 -21.16
N THR A 22 -23.35 -46.85 -19.87
CA THR A 22 -23.20 -45.86 -18.79
C THR A 22 -21.73 -45.52 -18.50
N SER A 23 -20.79 -46.42 -18.77
CA SER A 23 -19.35 -46.12 -18.66
C SER A 23 -18.90 -45.08 -19.70
N LEU A 24 -19.55 -44.99 -20.86
CA LEU A 24 -19.28 -43.94 -21.85
C LEU A 24 -19.76 -42.57 -21.37
N ARG A 25 -20.84 -42.49 -20.59
CA ARG A 25 -21.30 -41.23 -19.98
C ARG A 25 -20.27 -40.62 -19.02
N VAL A 26 -19.41 -41.43 -18.41
CA VAL A 26 -18.29 -40.93 -17.59
C VAL A 26 -17.29 -40.14 -18.44
N ILE A 27 -17.02 -40.60 -19.67
CA ILE A 27 -16.14 -39.90 -20.62
C ILE A 27 -16.77 -38.58 -21.06
N ASP A 28 -18.07 -38.57 -21.35
CA ASP A 28 -18.78 -37.35 -21.75
C ASP A 28 -18.83 -36.34 -20.59
N ALA A 29 -19.16 -36.77 -19.37
CA ALA A 29 -19.12 -35.92 -18.18
C ALA A 29 -17.71 -35.37 -17.91
N LEU A 30 -16.66 -36.16 -18.13
CA LEU A 30 -15.28 -35.67 -18.07
C LEU A 30 -14.96 -34.65 -19.18
N ARG A 31 -15.50 -34.84 -20.39
CA ARG A 31 -15.30 -33.93 -21.51
C ARG A 31 -15.93 -32.56 -21.21
N ASP A 32 -17.06 -32.54 -20.52
CA ASP A 32 -17.73 -31.31 -20.08
C ASP A 32 -17.04 -30.65 -18.88
N LEU A 33 -16.42 -31.45 -18.01
CA LEU A 33 -15.75 -30.97 -16.79
C LEU A 33 -14.41 -30.26 -17.07
N HIS A 34 -13.61 -30.75 -18.03
CA HIS A 34 -12.32 -30.14 -18.38
C HIS A 34 -12.40 -28.65 -18.78
N PRO A 35 -13.29 -28.23 -19.71
CA PRO A 35 -13.41 -26.81 -20.07
C PRO A 35 -13.89 -25.96 -18.89
N ALA A 36 -14.77 -26.48 -18.03
CA ALA A 36 -15.20 -25.77 -16.81
C ALA A 36 -14.02 -25.52 -15.84
N TYR A 37 -13.14 -26.50 -15.65
CA TYR A 37 -11.92 -26.33 -14.86
C TYR A 37 -10.97 -25.28 -15.43
N LYS A 38 -10.77 -25.30 -16.76
CA LYS A 38 -9.94 -24.30 -17.42
C LYS A 38 -10.54 -22.91 -17.21
N GLN A 39 -11.83 -22.75 -17.44
CA GLN A 39 -12.52 -21.47 -17.27
C GLN A 39 -12.41 -20.96 -15.83
N LEU A 40 -12.59 -21.83 -14.83
CA LEU A 40 -12.41 -21.44 -13.43
C LEU A 40 -10.98 -20.97 -13.16
N ARG A 41 -9.96 -21.68 -13.65
CA ARG A 41 -8.56 -21.27 -13.48
C ARG A 41 -8.29 -19.91 -14.13
N ASP A 42 -8.80 -19.67 -15.33
CA ASP A 42 -8.63 -18.39 -16.04
C ASP A 42 -9.30 -17.25 -15.25
N VAL A 43 -10.51 -17.49 -14.72
CA VAL A 43 -11.22 -16.52 -13.86
C VAL A 43 -10.46 -16.27 -12.56
N VAL A 44 -9.93 -17.31 -11.91
CA VAL A 44 -9.16 -17.17 -10.66
C VAL A 44 -7.93 -16.29 -10.90
N VAL A 45 -7.16 -16.57 -11.94
CA VAL A 45 -5.95 -15.80 -12.26
C VAL A 45 -6.30 -14.34 -12.53
N GLN A 46 -7.36 -14.09 -13.31
CA GLN A 46 -7.80 -12.72 -13.61
C GLN A 46 -8.33 -11.99 -12.38
N ALA A 47 -9.13 -12.66 -11.53
CA ALA A 47 -9.70 -12.09 -10.32
C ALA A 47 -8.61 -11.77 -9.29
N VAL A 48 -7.66 -12.67 -9.07
CA VAL A 48 -6.52 -12.44 -8.17
C VAL A 48 -5.62 -11.33 -8.71
N ALA A 49 -5.37 -11.28 -10.03
CA ALA A 49 -4.62 -10.17 -10.63
C ALA A 49 -5.35 -8.84 -10.43
N GLY A 50 -6.68 -8.80 -10.61
CA GLY A 50 -7.51 -7.64 -10.32
C GLY A 50 -7.43 -7.21 -8.85
N ALA A 51 -7.49 -8.16 -7.92
CA ALA A 51 -7.36 -7.89 -6.50
C ALA A 51 -5.97 -7.33 -6.14
N LYS A 52 -4.88 -7.88 -6.72
CA LYS A 52 -3.52 -7.34 -6.56
C LYS A 52 -3.41 -5.90 -7.07
N LEU A 53 -4.01 -5.60 -8.23
CA LEU A 53 -4.05 -4.24 -8.77
C LEU A 53 -4.84 -3.29 -7.86
N ASN A 54 -5.99 -3.72 -7.35
CA ASN A 54 -6.78 -2.94 -6.41
C ASN A 54 -6.02 -2.69 -5.10
N SER A 55 -5.33 -3.70 -4.55
CA SER A 55 -4.45 -3.52 -3.39
C SER A 55 -3.33 -2.52 -3.67
N SER A 56 -2.73 -2.54 -4.87
CA SER A 56 -1.72 -1.56 -5.28
C SER A 56 -2.27 -0.14 -5.30
N GLU A 57 -3.50 0.05 -5.79
CA GLU A 57 -4.18 1.35 -5.79
C GLU A 57 -4.46 1.85 -4.36
N VAL A 58 -4.88 0.95 -3.46
CA VAL A 58 -5.06 1.28 -2.04
C VAL A 58 -3.72 1.72 -1.41
N ILE A 59 -2.61 1.03 -1.70
CA ILE A 59 -1.26 1.40 -1.23
C ILE A 59 -0.87 2.78 -1.77
N PHE A 60 -1.13 3.06 -3.05
CA PHE A 60 -0.83 4.36 -3.66
C PHE A 60 -1.59 5.49 -2.95
N LYS A 61 -2.91 5.35 -2.79
CA LYS A 61 -3.74 6.32 -2.06
C LYS A 61 -3.28 6.52 -0.62
N PHE A 62 -2.90 5.44 0.05
CA PHE A 62 -2.34 5.51 1.40
C PHE A 62 -1.07 6.38 1.44
N ASN A 63 -0.11 6.14 0.54
CA ASN A 63 1.13 6.93 0.50
C ASN A 63 0.89 8.42 0.24
N ILE A 64 -0.02 8.76 -0.68
CA ILE A 64 -0.39 10.16 -0.96
C ILE A 64 -0.98 10.83 0.29
N ASP A 65 -1.87 10.16 1.02
CA ASP A 65 -2.45 10.71 2.25
C ASP A 65 -1.41 10.88 3.36
N ILE A 66 -0.49 9.92 3.54
CA ILE A 66 0.62 10.04 4.50
C ILE A 66 1.51 11.24 4.16
N ALA A 67 1.85 11.44 2.88
CA ALA A 67 2.65 12.56 2.42
C ALA A 67 1.96 13.91 2.65
N SER A 68 0.68 14.02 2.30
CA SER A 68 -0.11 15.25 2.52
C SER A 68 -0.22 15.63 4.00
N ARG A 69 -0.44 14.64 4.89
CA ARG A 69 -0.44 14.88 6.34
C ARG A 69 0.93 15.36 6.82
N LYS A 70 2.00 14.69 6.40
CA LYS A 70 3.37 15.09 6.74
C LYS A 70 3.63 16.55 6.36
N GLU A 71 3.24 16.94 5.15
CA GLU A 71 3.39 18.31 4.65
C GLU A 71 2.64 19.32 5.53
N SER A 72 1.36 19.08 5.81
CA SER A 72 0.53 19.96 6.64
C SER A 72 1.13 20.20 8.03
N PHE A 73 1.64 19.15 8.66
CA PHE A 73 2.33 19.25 9.95
C PHE A 73 3.64 20.02 9.85
N MET A 74 4.47 19.75 8.83
CA MET A 74 5.72 20.50 8.62
C MET A 74 5.46 22.00 8.40
N GLN A 75 4.44 22.36 7.61
CA GLN A 75 4.06 23.75 7.42
C GLN A 75 3.63 24.42 8.74
N THR A 76 2.89 23.70 9.59
CA THR A 76 2.45 24.21 10.90
C THR A 76 3.63 24.42 11.85
N ALA A 77 4.56 23.46 11.91
CA ALA A 77 5.78 23.55 12.71
C ALA A 77 6.65 24.75 12.29
N ILE A 78 6.90 24.91 10.97
CA ILE A 78 7.68 26.03 10.41
C ILE A 78 7.02 27.38 10.73
N LYS A 79 5.69 27.49 10.56
CA LYS A 79 4.96 28.72 10.88
C LYS A 79 5.06 29.07 12.37
N THR A 80 4.96 28.07 13.23
CA THR A 80 5.05 28.25 14.69
C THR A 80 6.46 28.67 15.09
N GLU A 81 7.49 28.02 14.56
CA GLU A 81 8.89 28.39 14.76
C GLU A 81 9.16 29.84 14.31
N ALA A 82 8.77 30.18 13.09
CA ALA A 82 8.97 31.52 12.54
C ALA A 82 8.28 32.60 13.39
N ASN A 83 7.09 32.31 13.93
CA ASN A 83 6.40 33.21 14.84
C ASN A 83 7.22 33.43 16.12
N VAL A 84 7.69 32.36 16.76
CA VAL A 84 8.48 32.45 18.00
C VAL A 84 9.81 33.16 17.75
N LEU A 85 10.50 32.85 16.65
CA LEU A 85 11.73 33.54 16.26
C LEU A 85 11.50 35.03 16.02
N ARG A 86 10.39 35.42 15.37
CA ARG A 86 10.04 36.84 15.21
C ARG A 86 9.91 37.53 16.57
N GLN A 87 9.26 36.88 17.53
CA GLN A 87 9.13 37.42 18.89
C GLN A 87 10.51 37.62 19.54
N VAL A 88 11.38 36.62 19.48
CA VAL A 88 12.73 36.68 20.07
C VAL A 88 13.64 37.69 19.35
N ASN A 89 13.53 37.81 18.02
CA ASN A 89 14.39 38.67 17.21
C ASN A 89 13.97 40.14 17.21
N GLY A 90 12.68 40.44 17.38
CA GLY A 90 12.20 41.83 17.39
C GLY A 90 12.26 42.52 18.75
N GLN A 91 13.09 42.02 19.68
CA GLN A 91 13.28 42.64 20.98
C GLN A 91 14.11 43.93 20.91
N SER A 92 13.89 44.83 21.88
CA SER A 92 14.68 46.06 22.02
C SER A 92 16.15 45.77 22.31
N ILE A 93 17.04 46.67 21.89
CA ILE A 93 18.49 46.60 22.14
C ILE A 93 18.86 46.57 23.62
N ASN A 94 17.95 46.99 24.50
CA ASN A 94 18.15 46.99 25.95
C ASN A 94 18.00 45.60 26.59
N ILE A 95 17.51 44.60 25.84
CA ILE A 95 17.35 43.23 26.32
C ILE A 95 18.70 42.49 26.22
N ASP A 96 19.02 41.67 27.22
CA ASP A 96 20.27 40.91 27.24
C ASP A 96 20.38 39.96 26.04
N THR A 97 21.34 40.26 25.18
CA THR A 97 21.64 39.47 23.97
C THR A 97 22.03 38.03 24.27
N SER A 98 22.62 37.76 25.44
CA SER A 98 22.99 36.40 25.87
C SER A 98 21.73 35.59 26.18
N CYS A 99 20.80 36.16 26.94
CA CYS A 99 19.48 35.57 27.20
C CYS A 99 18.72 35.26 25.89
N LEU A 100 18.68 36.20 24.94
CA LEU A 100 18.06 35.97 23.63
C LEU A 100 18.78 34.89 22.82
N GLY A 101 20.11 34.77 22.95
CA GLY A 101 20.90 33.68 22.37
C GLY A 101 20.47 32.31 22.89
N PHE A 102 20.27 32.17 24.21
CA PHE A 102 19.76 30.94 24.81
C PHE A 102 18.34 30.58 24.31
N LEU A 103 17.46 31.57 24.14
CA LEU A 103 16.13 31.31 23.58
C LEU A 103 16.18 30.83 22.13
N ARG A 104 17.04 31.41 21.28
CA ARG A 104 17.23 30.94 19.91
C ARG A 104 17.76 29.50 19.87
N GLN A 105 18.74 29.19 20.70
CA GLN A 105 19.26 27.83 20.81
C GLN A 105 18.19 26.85 21.29
N SER A 106 17.35 27.28 22.26
CA SER A 106 16.23 26.47 22.73
C SER A 106 15.22 26.18 21.62
N ILE A 107 14.87 27.18 20.79
CA ILE A 107 13.99 26.97 19.62
C ILE A 107 14.58 25.92 18.69
N ASP A 108 15.85 26.08 18.29
CA ASP A 108 16.54 25.14 17.39
C ASP A 108 16.57 23.71 17.94
N VAL A 109 16.91 23.52 19.21
CA VAL A 109 16.91 22.19 19.86
C VAL A 109 15.52 21.57 19.83
N ASN A 110 14.47 22.34 20.11
CA ASN A 110 13.11 21.84 20.13
C ASN A 110 12.58 21.50 18.73
N MET A 111 12.97 22.27 17.71
CA MET A 111 12.66 21.95 16.32
C MET A 111 13.36 20.67 15.86
N ASN A 112 14.64 20.49 16.22
CA ASN A 112 15.37 19.26 15.92
C ASN A 112 14.74 18.04 16.61
N LEU A 113 14.33 18.18 17.87
CA LEU A 113 13.65 17.10 18.60
C LEU A 113 12.30 16.73 17.98
N ALA A 114 11.53 17.72 17.53
CA ALA A 114 10.30 17.48 16.78
C ALA A 114 10.58 16.79 15.43
N GLY A 115 11.64 17.15 14.72
CA GLY A 115 12.08 16.46 13.50
C GLY A 115 12.36 14.97 13.72
N VAL A 116 13.04 14.63 14.83
CA VAL A 116 13.26 13.23 15.23
C VAL A 116 11.95 12.51 15.52
N SER A 117 11.02 13.14 16.24
CA SER A 117 9.76 12.50 16.57
C SER A 117 8.86 12.28 15.34
N PHE A 118 8.83 13.23 14.40
CA PHE A 118 8.17 13.05 13.11
C PHE A 118 8.77 11.90 12.29
N THR A 119 10.10 11.78 12.30
CA THR A 119 10.80 10.67 11.64
C THR A 119 10.41 9.33 12.26
N ASN A 120 10.32 9.25 13.59
CA ASN A 120 9.87 8.03 14.28
C ASN A 120 8.41 7.68 13.95
N CYS A 121 7.51 8.66 13.85
CA CYS A 121 6.14 8.42 13.41
C CYS A 121 6.10 7.79 11.99
N LEU A 122 6.95 8.27 11.07
CA LEU A 122 7.05 7.72 9.72
C LEU A 122 7.65 6.31 9.68
N ASN A 123 8.69 6.03 10.47
CA ASN A 123 9.28 4.70 10.55
C ASN A 123 8.25 3.65 11.02
N ASN A 124 7.36 4.03 11.95
CA ASN A 124 6.28 3.15 12.39
C ASN A 124 5.24 2.91 11.28
N VAL A 125 4.94 3.93 10.47
CA VAL A 125 4.08 3.79 9.29
C VAL A 125 4.70 2.84 8.27
N ASP A 126 5.98 3.03 7.95
CA ASP A 126 6.71 2.19 6.99
C ASP A 126 6.71 0.72 7.42
N ALA A 127 7.08 0.44 8.68
CA ALA A 127 7.07 -0.91 9.22
C ALA A 127 5.65 -1.54 9.19
N SER A 128 4.62 -0.77 9.54
CA SER A 128 3.23 -1.24 9.53
C SER A 128 2.75 -1.50 8.10
N LEU A 129 3.04 -0.60 7.17
CA LEU A 129 2.70 -0.75 5.75
C LEU A 129 3.37 -1.99 5.16
N ALA A 130 4.67 -2.18 5.40
CA ALA A 130 5.40 -3.34 4.91
C ALA A 130 4.82 -4.66 5.43
N SER A 131 4.43 -4.70 6.71
CA SER A 131 3.74 -5.84 7.32
C SER A 131 2.39 -6.11 6.65
N GLU A 132 1.57 -5.09 6.46
CA GLU A 132 0.25 -5.24 5.86
C GLU A 132 0.29 -5.60 4.38
N ILE A 133 1.25 -5.05 3.62
CA ILE A 133 1.52 -5.45 2.23
C ILE A 133 1.87 -6.93 2.19
N THR A 134 2.83 -7.37 3.01
CA THR A 134 3.24 -8.79 3.04
C THR A 134 2.05 -9.70 3.34
N ARG A 135 1.20 -9.29 4.30
CA ARG A 135 0.00 -10.02 4.68
C ARG A 135 -1.01 -10.15 3.54
N VAL A 136 -1.40 -9.05 2.90
CA VAL A 136 -2.43 -9.11 1.84
C VAL A 136 -1.95 -9.92 0.64
N TYR A 137 -0.68 -9.81 0.25
CA TYR A 137 -0.13 -10.61 -0.86
C TYR A 137 -0.06 -12.10 -0.52
N ALA A 138 0.24 -12.46 0.73
CA ALA A 138 0.20 -13.84 1.19
C ALA A 138 -1.23 -14.41 1.18
N GLU A 139 -2.21 -13.65 1.68
CA GLU A 139 -3.63 -14.03 1.67
C GLU A 139 -4.14 -14.23 0.22
N LEU A 140 -3.79 -13.34 -0.70
CA LEU A 140 -4.10 -13.45 -2.14
C LEU A 140 -3.48 -14.70 -2.79
N GLN A 141 -2.24 -15.06 -2.43
CA GLN A 141 -1.56 -16.24 -2.96
C GLN A 141 -2.17 -17.56 -2.48
N VAL A 142 -2.58 -17.62 -1.21
CA VAL A 142 -3.27 -18.81 -0.65
C VAL A 142 -4.59 -19.06 -1.36
N ASN A 143 -5.34 -17.98 -1.65
CA ASN A 143 -6.58 -18.07 -2.42
C ASN A 143 -6.31 -18.62 -3.82
N GLU A 144 -5.36 -18.05 -4.57
CA GLU A 144 -4.98 -18.53 -5.91
C GLU A 144 -4.61 -20.03 -5.90
N THR A 145 -3.76 -20.45 -4.97
CA THR A 145 -3.24 -21.83 -4.89
C THR A 145 -4.33 -22.86 -4.61
N SER A 146 -5.36 -22.49 -3.84
CA SER A 146 -6.47 -23.38 -3.47
C SER A 146 -7.33 -23.76 -4.67
N PHE A 147 -7.55 -22.84 -5.61
CA PHE A 147 -8.33 -23.11 -6.83
C PHE A 147 -7.51 -23.76 -7.95
N VAL A 148 -6.21 -23.43 -8.06
CA VAL A 148 -5.34 -23.99 -9.11
C VAL A 148 -5.05 -25.48 -8.86
N ASN A 149 -4.95 -25.91 -7.60
CA ASN A 149 -4.62 -27.29 -7.21
C ASN A 149 -5.80 -28.27 -7.19
N LEU A 150 -6.99 -27.87 -7.64
CA LEU A 150 -8.12 -28.79 -7.75
C LEU A 150 -7.82 -29.91 -8.76
N SER A 151 -7.93 -31.17 -8.32
CA SER A 151 -7.70 -32.35 -9.17
C SER A 151 -9.00 -32.82 -9.82
N VAL A 152 -9.04 -32.94 -11.15
CA VAL A 152 -10.22 -33.48 -11.87
C VAL A 152 -10.44 -34.97 -11.57
N TYR A 153 -9.38 -35.70 -11.21
CA TYR A 153 -9.38 -37.16 -11.16
C TYR A 153 -9.65 -37.76 -9.77
N ASP A 154 -9.84 -36.92 -8.75
CA ASP A 154 -10.19 -37.35 -7.39
C ASP A 154 -11.51 -38.14 -7.32
N VAL A 155 -12.47 -37.85 -8.20
CA VAL A 155 -13.77 -38.55 -8.31
C VAL A 155 -13.64 -40.04 -8.59
N PHE A 156 -12.52 -40.47 -9.20
CA PHE A 156 -12.21 -41.87 -9.51
C PHE A 156 -11.58 -42.65 -8.34
N ARG A 157 -11.12 -41.96 -7.27
CA ARG A 157 -10.50 -42.65 -6.14
C ARG A 157 -11.49 -43.63 -5.49
N GLY A 158 -11.08 -44.89 -5.44
CA GLY A 158 -11.88 -45.98 -4.88
C GLY A 158 -13.08 -46.43 -5.72
N GLN A 159 -13.20 -45.95 -6.98
CA GLN A 159 -14.28 -46.33 -7.88
C GLN A 159 -13.76 -47.09 -9.10
N ASN A 160 -14.56 -48.04 -9.58
CA ASN A 160 -14.27 -48.76 -10.82
C ASN A 160 -15.27 -48.32 -11.90
N VAL A 161 -14.75 -47.73 -12.98
CA VAL A 161 -15.55 -47.21 -14.12
C VAL A 161 -16.49 -48.26 -14.70
N PHE A 162 -16.11 -49.53 -14.72
CA PHE A 162 -16.93 -50.59 -15.28
C PHE A 162 -17.94 -51.18 -14.29
N VAL A 163 -17.71 -51.02 -12.98
CA VAL A 163 -18.58 -51.60 -11.93
C VAL A 163 -19.59 -50.57 -11.42
N ASN A 164 -19.16 -49.33 -11.18
CA ASN A 164 -19.98 -48.27 -10.60
C ASN A 164 -19.95 -46.97 -11.46
N PRO A 165 -20.27 -47.01 -12.76
CA PRO A 165 -20.17 -45.84 -13.62
C PRO A 165 -21.06 -44.69 -13.15
N GLN A 166 -22.25 -45.01 -12.62
CA GLN A 166 -23.22 -43.98 -12.27
C GLN A 166 -22.80 -43.15 -11.05
N THR A 167 -22.18 -43.77 -10.05
CA THR A 167 -21.62 -43.04 -8.91
C THR A 167 -20.50 -42.07 -9.32
N ILE A 168 -19.73 -42.41 -10.36
CA ILE A 168 -18.72 -41.50 -10.91
C ILE A 168 -19.38 -40.33 -11.63
N VAL A 169 -20.41 -40.59 -12.44
CA VAL A 169 -21.19 -39.54 -13.12
C VAL A 169 -21.81 -38.58 -12.11
N ASP A 170 -22.45 -39.10 -11.06
CA ASP A 170 -23.10 -38.25 -10.03
C ASP A 170 -22.06 -37.34 -9.35
N ARG A 171 -20.87 -37.87 -9.01
CA ARG A 171 -19.76 -37.08 -8.45
C ARG A 171 -19.23 -36.03 -9.43
N LEU A 172 -19.15 -36.36 -10.73
CA LEU A 172 -18.71 -35.41 -11.77
C LEU A 172 -19.71 -34.26 -11.93
N VAL A 173 -21.02 -34.55 -11.89
CA VAL A 173 -22.09 -33.54 -11.99
C VAL A 173 -22.12 -32.64 -10.76
N GLU A 174 -22.01 -33.21 -9.55
CA GLU A 174 -21.90 -32.45 -8.31
C GLU A 174 -20.69 -31.50 -8.35
N LYS A 175 -19.55 -32.01 -8.82
CA LYS A 175 -18.34 -31.22 -8.97
C LYS A 175 -18.50 -30.09 -9.99
N LEU A 176 -19.13 -30.36 -11.13
CA LEU A 176 -19.44 -29.34 -12.14
C LEU A 176 -20.31 -28.21 -11.55
N SER A 177 -21.33 -28.55 -10.77
CA SER A 177 -22.18 -27.56 -10.08
C SER A 177 -21.38 -26.69 -9.11
N SER A 178 -20.47 -27.29 -8.33
CA SER A 178 -19.58 -26.53 -7.42
C SER A 178 -18.67 -25.57 -8.19
N LEU A 179 -18.08 -26.02 -9.32
CA LEU A 179 -17.22 -25.17 -10.15
C LEU A 179 -17.95 -23.98 -10.78
N GLN A 180 -19.26 -24.10 -11.01
CA GLN A 180 -20.07 -23.01 -11.55
C GLN A 180 -20.37 -21.92 -10.51
N GLN A 181 -20.38 -22.25 -9.21
CA GLN A 181 -20.64 -21.31 -8.11
C GLN A 181 -19.36 -20.64 -7.61
N ALA A 182 -18.23 -21.35 -7.66
CA ALA A 182 -16.93 -20.88 -7.19
C ALA A 182 -16.46 -19.50 -7.71
N PRO A 183 -16.71 -19.09 -8.98
CA PRO A 183 -16.31 -17.76 -9.47
C PRO A 183 -16.91 -16.59 -8.69
N THR A 184 -18.18 -16.72 -8.30
CA THR A 184 -18.92 -15.66 -7.59
C THR A 184 -18.39 -15.54 -6.16
N GLU A 185 -18.27 -16.67 -5.47
CA GLU A 185 -17.73 -16.76 -4.11
C GLU A 185 -16.31 -16.19 -4.05
N LEU A 186 -15.44 -16.58 -4.99
CA LEU A 186 -14.08 -16.07 -5.08
C LEU A 186 -14.04 -14.54 -5.25
N THR A 187 -14.88 -13.99 -6.13
CA THR A 187 -14.89 -12.55 -6.39
C THR A 187 -15.31 -11.76 -5.15
N GLU A 188 -16.30 -12.27 -4.41
CA GLU A 188 -16.75 -11.71 -3.14
C GLU A 188 -15.64 -11.78 -2.08
N GLU A 189 -15.02 -12.95 -1.89
CA GLU A 189 -13.91 -13.15 -0.94
C GLU A 189 -12.72 -12.23 -1.23
N LEU A 190 -12.32 -12.11 -2.51
CA LEU A 190 -11.23 -11.22 -2.91
C LEU A 190 -11.56 -9.75 -2.68
N THR A 191 -12.82 -9.36 -2.91
CA THR A 191 -13.28 -7.99 -2.65
C THR A 191 -13.21 -7.68 -1.15
N LEU A 192 -13.76 -8.56 -0.31
CA LEU A 192 -13.70 -8.44 1.15
C LEU A 192 -12.25 -8.42 1.65
N LEU A 193 -11.34 -9.17 1.02
CA LEU A 193 -9.93 -9.16 1.37
C LEU A 193 -9.27 -7.80 1.11
N VAL A 194 -9.55 -7.20 -0.05
CA VAL A 194 -9.04 -5.87 -0.40
C VAL A 194 -9.63 -4.79 0.50
N GLU A 195 -10.93 -4.85 0.80
CA GLU A 195 -11.60 -3.93 1.73
C GLU A 195 -11.03 -4.06 3.16
N ALA A 196 -10.79 -5.29 3.62
CA ALA A 196 -10.16 -5.52 4.92
C ALA A 196 -8.73 -4.97 4.96
N PHE A 197 -7.97 -5.10 3.86
CA PHE A 197 -6.65 -4.49 3.74
C PHE A 197 -6.71 -2.96 3.78
N GLU A 198 -7.64 -2.34 3.07
CA GLU A 198 -7.87 -0.89 3.15
C GLU A 198 -8.24 -0.45 4.57
N GLY A 199 -9.10 -1.21 5.26
CA GLY A 199 -9.46 -0.99 6.66
C GLY A 199 -8.24 -0.99 7.59
N ARG A 200 -7.36 -2.00 7.46
CA ARG A 200 -6.11 -2.09 8.24
C ARG A 200 -5.18 -0.92 7.96
N LEU A 201 -5.04 -0.48 6.71
CA LEU A 201 -4.29 0.74 6.39
C LEU A 201 -4.96 2.01 6.94
N GLY A 202 -6.28 2.02 7.07
CA GLY A 202 -7.02 3.06 7.80
C GLY A 202 -6.60 3.16 9.27
N GLU A 203 -6.37 2.03 9.94
CA GLU A 203 -5.85 2.00 11.32
C GLU A 203 -4.42 2.54 11.41
N VAL A 204 -3.54 2.17 10.48
CA VAL A 204 -2.17 2.71 10.39
C VAL A 204 -2.19 4.22 10.20
N ARG A 205 -3.07 4.74 9.34
CA ARG A 205 -3.27 6.18 9.12
C ARG A 205 -3.76 6.88 10.40
N ALA A 206 -4.69 6.28 11.13
CA ALA A 206 -5.20 6.82 12.38
C ALA A 206 -4.09 6.90 13.45
N ALA A 207 -3.29 5.84 13.58
CA ALA A 207 -2.13 5.80 14.47
C ALA A 207 -1.10 6.88 14.10
N TYR A 208 -0.81 7.05 12.81
CA TYR A 208 0.09 8.11 12.33
C TYR A 208 -0.42 9.50 12.68
N THR A 209 -1.70 9.77 12.42
CA THR A 209 -2.33 11.07 12.74
C THR A 209 -2.27 11.36 14.24
N SER A 210 -2.51 10.36 15.08
CA SER A 210 -2.37 10.48 16.53
C SER A 210 -0.92 10.80 16.93
N CYS A 211 0.05 10.09 16.35
CA CYS A 211 1.48 10.32 16.58
C CYS A 211 1.89 11.76 16.21
N LEU A 212 1.50 12.24 15.03
CA LEU A 212 1.80 13.61 14.59
C LEU A 212 1.15 14.65 15.51
N THR A 213 -0.12 14.46 15.86
CA THR A 213 -0.88 15.39 16.72
C THR A 213 -0.24 15.55 18.10
N MET A 214 0.15 14.43 18.72
CA MET A 214 0.79 14.45 20.04
C MET A 214 2.15 15.17 19.99
N ASN A 215 2.93 14.94 18.93
CA ASN A 215 4.22 15.59 18.75
C ASN A 215 4.10 17.08 18.43
N ASP A 216 3.11 17.46 17.63
CA ASP A 216 2.82 18.87 17.33
C ASP A 216 2.39 19.62 18.60
N GLN A 217 1.53 19.02 19.42
CA GLN A 217 1.14 19.62 20.70
C GLN A 217 2.33 19.80 21.65
N LEU A 218 3.26 18.84 21.68
CA LEU A 218 4.50 18.95 22.45
C LEU A 218 5.38 20.09 21.92
N LEU A 219 5.54 20.21 20.60
CA LEU A 219 6.30 21.29 19.97
C LEU A 219 5.68 22.66 20.29
N GLN A 220 4.36 22.82 20.12
CA GLN A 220 3.64 24.04 20.44
C GLN A 220 3.82 24.43 21.92
N THR A 221 3.70 23.47 22.83
CA THR A 221 3.90 23.70 24.27
C THR A 221 5.31 24.18 24.56
N THR A 222 6.31 23.57 23.92
CA THR A 222 7.71 23.88 24.18
C THR A 222 8.12 25.23 23.59
N LEU A 223 7.67 25.55 22.38
CA LEU A 223 7.84 26.87 21.78
C LEU A 223 7.05 27.96 22.53
N GLY A 224 5.87 27.65 23.05
CA GLY A 224 5.13 28.56 23.94
C GLY A 224 5.86 28.82 25.25
N THR A 225 6.60 27.83 25.77
CA THR A 225 7.47 28.00 26.94
C THR A 225 8.61 28.96 26.64
N VAL A 226 9.19 28.96 25.43
CA VAL A 226 10.19 29.95 25.01
C VAL A 226 9.63 31.37 25.09
N LEU A 227 8.38 31.59 24.66
CA LEU A 227 7.73 32.91 24.77
C LEU A 227 7.50 33.33 26.23
N THR A 228 7.20 32.37 27.11
CA THR A 228 7.09 32.63 28.54
C THR A 228 8.46 33.02 29.13
N GLN A 229 9.53 32.30 28.76
CA GLN A 229 10.90 32.62 29.19
C GLN A 229 11.36 33.98 28.66
N LEU A 230 10.97 34.35 27.44
CA LEU A 230 11.22 35.67 26.88
C LEU A 230 10.69 36.78 27.80
N GLN A 231 9.44 36.67 28.27
CA GLN A 231 8.84 37.69 29.13
C GLN A 231 9.35 37.65 30.57
N GLN A 232 9.46 36.45 31.15
CA GLN A 232 9.71 36.29 32.59
C GLN A 232 11.20 36.29 32.96
N ILE A 233 12.06 35.79 32.06
CA ILE A 233 13.50 35.64 32.32
C ILE A 233 14.28 36.72 31.58
N CYS A 234 14.06 36.84 30.26
CA CYS A 234 14.76 37.85 29.46
C CYS A 234 14.13 39.25 29.58
N LEU A 235 13.02 39.40 30.31
CA LEU A 235 12.29 40.66 30.50
C LEU A 235 11.90 41.36 29.18
N GLY A 236 11.70 40.56 28.12
CA GLY A 236 11.24 41.02 26.81
C GLY A 236 9.74 41.26 26.77
N SER A 237 9.26 41.79 25.65
CA SER A 237 7.84 42.01 25.39
C SER A 237 7.35 41.20 24.20
N LEU A 238 6.09 40.76 24.22
CA LEU A 238 5.49 40.13 23.06
C LEU A 238 5.06 41.20 22.06
N LEU A 239 5.54 41.06 20.84
CA LEU A 239 5.14 41.87 19.70
C LEU A 239 3.70 41.49 19.30
N PRO A 240 2.91 42.47 18.82
CA PRO A 240 1.61 42.20 18.23
C PRO A 240 1.70 41.09 17.17
N ALA A 241 0.60 40.34 17.01
CA ALA A 241 0.48 39.42 15.88
C ALA A 241 0.71 40.21 14.59
N ALA A 242 1.53 39.67 13.68
CA ALA A 242 1.76 40.30 12.39
C ALA A 242 0.41 40.43 11.68
N SER A 243 -0.08 41.66 11.50
CA SER A 243 -1.22 41.92 10.64
C SER A 243 -0.82 41.55 9.22
N THR A 244 -1.50 40.56 8.63
CA THR A 244 -1.46 40.30 7.20
C THR A 244 -2.17 41.44 6.48
N SER A 245 -1.48 42.58 6.35
CA SER A 245 -1.85 43.62 5.40
C SER A 245 -0.82 43.52 4.29
N GLU A 246 -1.21 42.96 3.14
CA GLU A 246 -0.51 43.24 1.89
C GLU A 246 -0.43 44.77 1.70
N PRO A 247 0.63 45.31 1.06
CA PRO A 247 0.69 46.73 0.79
C PRO A 247 -0.38 47.07 -0.26
N THR A 248 -1.43 47.78 0.16
CA THR A 248 -2.27 48.53 -0.77
C THR A 248 -1.39 49.57 -1.45
N GLU A 249 -1.19 49.43 -2.76
CA GLU A 249 -0.59 50.47 -3.60
C GLU A 249 -1.27 51.82 -3.32
N GLU A 250 -0.48 52.79 -2.88
CA GLU A 250 -0.87 54.20 -2.86
C GLU A 250 -1.13 54.64 -4.31
N THR A 251 -2.39 54.84 -4.67
CA THR A 251 -2.75 55.57 -5.88
C THR A 251 -2.46 57.05 -5.65
N GLU A 252 -1.25 57.47 -5.98
CA GLU A 252 -0.88 58.88 -6.10
C GLU A 252 -1.50 59.44 -7.38
N GLN A 253 -2.50 60.31 -7.24
CA GLN A 253 -3.03 61.12 -8.34
C GLN A 253 -1.92 62.04 -8.84
N THR A 254 -1.53 61.91 -10.11
CA THR A 254 -0.79 62.96 -10.82
C THR A 254 -1.53 63.34 -12.09
N GLU A 255 -1.70 64.66 -12.23
CA GLU A 255 -2.35 65.39 -13.31
C GLU A 255 -1.83 65.04 -14.71
N GLN A 256 -2.74 65.15 -15.68
CA GLN A 256 -2.47 65.19 -17.12
C GLN A 256 -1.49 66.32 -17.48
N THR A 257 -0.59 66.04 -18.41
CA THR A 257 -0.24 67.01 -19.47
C THR A 257 0.02 66.27 -20.78
N ASP A 258 -0.65 66.74 -21.82
CA ASP A 258 -0.62 66.28 -23.22
C ASP A 258 0.74 66.34 -23.91
N GLN A 259 0.81 65.53 -24.99
CA GLN A 259 1.44 65.70 -26.31
C GLN A 259 2.47 64.60 -26.62
N THR A 260 2.66 64.05 -27.82
CA THR A 260 1.98 63.94 -29.14
C THR A 260 3.02 63.19 -30.00
N GLU A 261 2.59 62.39 -30.98
CA GLU A 261 3.39 61.84 -32.11
C GLU A 261 4.48 60.80 -31.76
N GLN A 262 4.81 59.77 -32.55
CA GLN A 262 4.49 59.37 -33.92
C GLN A 262 4.84 57.87 -34.08
N THR A 263 4.08 57.18 -34.92
CA THR A 263 4.48 56.15 -35.90
C THR A 263 5.83 55.42 -35.73
N GLU A 264 5.84 54.08 -35.75
CA GLU A 264 6.26 53.28 -36.92
C GLU A 264 6.17 51.77 -36.62
N ALA A 265 5.63 51.04 -37.60
CA ALA A 265 5.57 49.59 -37.61
C ALA A 265 6.90 49.03 -38.13
N THR A 266 7.39 47.94 -37.54
CA THR A 266 8.18 46.98 -38.30
C THR A 266 7.93 45.57 -37.79
N GLU A 267 7.29 44.81 -38.66
CA GLU A 267 7.15 43.37 -38.66
C GLU A 267 8.50 42.76 -39.04
N GLU A 268 9.04 41.84 -38.25
CA GLU A 268 9.89 40.78 -38.79
C GLU A 268 9.79 39.52 -37.94
N THR A 269 9.57 38.43 -38.66
CA THR A 269 9.32 37.08 -38.21
C THR A 269 10.65 36.35 -38.20
N GLU A 270 11.05 35.69 -37.11
CA GLU A 270 11.90 34.51 -37.27
C GLU A 270 11.64 33.45 -36.18
N SER A 271 11.43 32.24 -36.69
CA SER A 271 11.18 30.98 -36.03
C SER A 271 12.48 30.40 -35.50
N THR A 272 12.51 29.88 -34.27
CA THR A 272 13.34 28.68 -33.98
C THR A 272 12.73 27.87 -32.83
N GLU A 273 12.55 26.58 -33.10
CA GLU A 273 12.09 25.50 -32.24
C GLU A 273 12.91 25.31 -30.93
N PRO A 274 12.33 24.59 -29.94
CA PRO A 274 12.91 24.39 -28.62
C PRO A 274 14.01 23.32 -28.62
N ALA A 275 15.11 23.62 -27.94
CA ALA A 275 16.20 22.69 -27.73
C ALA A 275 15.78 21.55 -26.76
N SER A 276 16.09 20.35 -27.22
CA SER A 276 15.86 19.02 -26.71
C SER A 276 16.45 18.71 -25.34
N GLU A 277 15.65 17.96 -24.58
CA GLU A 277 15.95 17.11 -23.44
C GLU A 277 17.10 16.11 -23.72
N PRO A 278 18.05 15.88 -22.79
CA PRO A 278 19.02 14.79 -22.92
C PRO A 278 18.45 13.48 -22.36
N ALA A 279 18.49 12.45 -23.21
CA ALA A 279 18.14 11.06 -22.90
C ALA A 279 19.14 10.39 -21.91
N PRO A 280 18.71 9.36 -21.17
CA PRO A 280 19.47 8.75 -20.08
C PRO A 280 20.62 7.84 -20.55
N GLU A 281 21.77 7.96 -19.88
CA GLU A 281 22.93 7.08 -20.03
C GLU A 281 22.66 5.67 -19.46
N ILE A 282 23.04 4.65 -20.24
CA ILE A 282 23.03 3.23 -19.87
C ILE A 282 24.30 2.92 -19.05
N PRO A 283 24.21 2.39 -17.82
CA PRO A 283 25.38 1.89 -17.12
C PRO A 283 25.79 0.51 -17.65
N THR A 284 27.02 0.45 -18.16
CA THR A 284 27.77 -0.72 -18.56
C THR A 284 27.91 -1.77 -17.45
N GLU A 285 27.71 -3.01 -17.85
CA GLU A 285 27.95 -4.26 -17.14
C GLU A 285 29.35 -4.29 -16.50
N THR A 286 29.42 -4.40 -15.18
CA THR A 286 30.68 -4.60 -14.43
C THR A 286 30.77 -6.07 -14.04
N GLU A 287 31.80 -6.76 -14.53
CA GLU A 287 32.16 -8.14 -14.16
C GLU A 287 32.37 -8.28 -12.65
N VAL A 288 31.71 -9.28 -12.07
CA VAL A 288 31.86 -9.69 -10.67
C VAL A 288 33.01 -10.71 -10.58
N PRO A 289 34.06 -10.51 -9.74
CA PRO A 289 35.05 -11.54 -9.47
C PRO A 289 34.49 -12.62 -8.52
N PRO A 290 34.98 -13.88 -8.57
CA PRO A 290 34.35 -14.99 -7.89
C PRO A 290 34.54 -14.92 -6.36
N THR A 291 33.43 -15.17 -5.66
CA THR A 291 33.30 -15.26 -4.21
C THR A 291 34.15 -16.39 -3.62
N GLU A 292 35.02 -16.04 -2.67
CA GLU A 292 35.73 -16.98 -1.80
C GLU A 292 34.73 -17.59 -0.79
N VAL A 293 34.68 -18.92 -0.74
CA VAL A 293 33.78 -19.69 0.11
C VAL A 293 34.28 -19.63 1.56
N ALA A 294 33.57 -18.90 2.43
CA ALA A 294 33.80 -18.96 3.86
C ALA A 294 33.22 -20.26 4.44
N GLU A 295 34.11 -21.11 4.96
CA GLU A 295 33.82 -22.35 5.68
C GLU A 295 33.17 -22.05 7.05
N PRO A 296 32.16 -22.80 7.52
CA PRO A 296 31.53 -22.54 8.81
C PRO A 296 32.38 -23.09 9.97
N GLU A 297 32.71 -22.23 10.94
CA GLU A 297 33.37 -22.63 12.19
C GLU A 297 32.51 -23.62 13.00
N PRO A 298 33.13 -24.60 13.69
CA PRO A 298 32.41 -25.59 14.51
C PRO A 298 31.92 -24.99 15.85
N PRO A 299 30.79 -25.47 16.39
CA PRO A 299 30.27 -24.99 17.66
C PRO A 299 31.13 -25.50 18.84
N THR A 300 31.55 -24.57 19.71
CA THR A 300 32.25 -24.91 20.96
C THR A 300 31.23 -25.35 22.03
N PRO A 301 31.48 -26.42 22.82
CA PRO A 301 30.48 -26.97 23.74
C PRO A 301 30.52 -26.32 25.14
N GLY A 302 29.34 -25.94 25.63
CA GLY A 302 28.96 -26.09 27.03
C GLY A 302 29.12 -24.87 27.95
N VAL A 303 27.99 -24.26 28.32
CA VAL A 303 27.72 -23.88 29.73
C VAL A 303 26.24 -24.13 30.02
N VAL A 304 25.99 -25.15 30.84
CA VAL A 304 24.71 -25.42 31.51
C VAL A 304 24.77 -24.76 32.88
N TYR A 305 23.79 -23.92 33.24
CA TYR A 305 23.26 -23.71 34.60
C TYR A 305 21.97 -22.86 34.46
N ARG A 306 20.77 -23.45 34.46
CA ARG A 306 19.87 -23.68 35.62
C ARG A 306 19.74 -22.48 36.58
N ASN A 307 18.56 -21.85 36.57
CA ASN A 307 17.61 -21.61 37.68
C ASN A 307 16.50 -20.69 37.11
N ALA A 308 15.22 -21.03 37.02
CA ALA A 308 14.26 -21.50 38.02
C ALA A 308 14.10 -20.52 39.20
N LEU A 309 13.31 -19.46 38.98
CA LEU A 309 12.20 -18.98 39.81
C LEU A 309 11.40 -17.94 39.01
#